data_AF-A0AAD8FK53-F1
#
_entry.id   AF-A0AAD8FK53-F1
#
_cell.length_a   1.000
_cell.length_b   1.000
_cell.length_c   1.000
_cell.angle_alpha   90.00
_cell.angle_beta   90.00
_cell.angle_gamma   90.00
#
_symmetry.space_group_name_H-M   'P 1'
#
loop_
_entity.id
_entity.type
_entity.pdbx_description
1 polymer ?
#
loop_
_entity_poly.entity_id
_entity_poly.type
_entity_poly.pdbx_seq_one_letter_code
_entity_poly.pdbx_strand_id
1 'polypeptide(L)'
;MNTTSLLVLVVAVLCGVSALICPRCVHQADPASCTDTRTCSNATADICHLSITTSNGHHRVLYNCQIAANCHLHETQHCDLTVDGHCNFCCDSLDSCKVQRDGIFGDVMSTTPDVATSTTAAAP
;
A
#
# COMPACT_ATOMS: atom_id res chain seq x y z
N MET A 1 -25.43 32.91 44.00
CA MET A 1 -23.97 32.72 43.81
C MET A 1 -23.82 31.66 42.74
N ASN A 2 -23.50 32.06 41.50
CA ASN A 2 -23.43 31.14 40.35
C ASN A 2 -21.99 30.59 40.27
N THR A 3 -21.83 29.31 40.54
CA THR A 3 -20.56 28.59 40.35
C THR A 3 -20.49 28.08 38.91
N THR A 4 -19.82 28.83 38.06
CA THR A 4 -19.38 28.38 36.74
C THR A 4 -18.17 27.44 36.93
N SER A 5 -18.41 26.14 36.83
CA SER A 5 -17.36 25.13 36.76
C SER A 5 -16.59 25.27 35.44
N LEU A 6 -15.32 25.65 35.54
CA LEU A 6 -14.37 25.66 34.42
C LEU A 6 -14.01 24.21 34.07
N LEU A 7 -14.48 23.70 32.92
CA LEU A 7 -14.02 22.45 32.34
C LEU A 7 -12.67 22.69 31.66
N VAL A 8 -11.58 22.24 32.29
CA VAL A 8 -10.24 22.22 31.69
C VAL A 8 -10.16 21.01 30.76
N LEU A 9 -10.34 21.26 29.45
CA LEU A 9 -10.08 20.29 28.40
C LEU A 9 -8.56 20.13 28.25
N VAL A 10 -8.02 19.10 28.89
CA VAL A 10 -6.62 18.67 28.70
C VAL A 10 -6.51 18.10 27.29
N VAL A 11 -6.09 18.94 26.33
CA VAL A 11 -5.67 18.48 25.01
C VAL A 11 -4.34 17.75 25.19
N ALA A 12 -4.40 16.42 25.28
CA ALA A 12 -3.23 15.57 25.21
C ALA A 12 -2.64 15.68 23.80
N VAL A 13 -1.66 16.56 23.63
CA VAL A 13 -0.82 16.59 22.43
C VAL A 13 0.04 15.33 22.47
N LEU A 14 -0.47 14.26 21.87
CA LEU A 14 0.33 13.09 21.53
C LEU A 14 1.41 13.57 20.55
N CYS A 15 2.62 13.79 21.05
CA CYS A 15 3.82 13.91 20.22
C CYS A 15 4.00 12.59 19.47
N GLY A 16 3.29 12.45 18.35
CA GLY A 16 3.52 11.37 17.40
C GLY A 16 4.92 11.55 16.86
N VAL A 17 5.86 10.73 17.30
CA VAL A 17 7.03 10.40 16.50
C VAL A 17 6.47 9.93 15.16
N SER A 18 6.60 10.75 14.12
CA SER A 18 6.13 10.40 12.78
C SER A 18 6.83 9.12 12.37
N ALA A 19 6.19 7.98 12.57
CA ALA A 19 6.70 6.69 12.19
C ALA A 19 6.24 6.46 10.75
N LEU A 20 7.20 6.32 9.83
CA LEU A 20 6.88 5.93 8.47
C LEU A 20 6.47 4.46 8.48
N ILE A 21 5.28 4.19 7.98
CA ILE A 21 4.71 2.84 7.90
C ILE A 21 4.53 2.50 6.42
N CYS A 22 5.12 1.38 6.00
CA CYS A 22 5.00 0.87 4.64
C CYS A 22 4.15 -0.40 4.60
N PRO A 23 3.46 -0.66 3.47
CA PRO A 23 2.83 -1.95 3.24
C PRO A 23 3.86 -3.09 3.28
N ARG A 24 3.36 -4.29 3.56
CA ARG A 24 4.08 -5.55 3.45
C ARG A 24 3.16 -6.58 2.82
N CYS A 25 3.65 -7.27 1.80
CA CYS A 25 2.94 -8.36 1.15
C CYS A 25 3.21 -9.68 1.85
N VAL A 26 2.15 -10.44 2.13
CA VAL A 26 2.28 -11.82 2.62
C VAL A 26 2.74 -12.74 1.47
N HIS A 27 2.21 -12.51 0.27
CA HIS A 27 2.56 -13.25 -0.94
C HIS A 27 3.02 -12.29 -2.03
N GLN A 28 4.28 -12.39 -2.45
CA GLN A 28 4.84 -11.46 -3.43
C GLN A 28 4.22 -11.61 -4.84
N ALA A 29 3.58 -12.74 -5.14
CA ALA A 29 2.87 -12.95 -6.41
C ALA A 29 1.43 -12.40 -6.41
N ASP A 30 0.94 -11.96 -5.25
CA ASP A 30 -0.42 -11.45 -5.09
C ASP A 30 -0.37 -10.02 -4.52
N PRO A 31 -0.58 -8.99 -5.36
CA PRO A 31 -0.59 -7.60 -4.91
C PRO A 31 -1.71 -7.30 -3.89
N ALA A 32 -2.80 -8.07 -3.88
CA ALA A 32 -3.89 -7.90 -2.91
C ALA A 32 -3.47 -8.37 -1.51
N SER A 33 -2.47 -9.24 -1.40
CA SER A 33 -1.91 -9.70 -0.12
C SER A 33 -1.08 -8.64 0.62
N CYS A 34 -0.87 -7.46 0.04
CA CYS A 34 -0.14 -6.35 0.67
C CYS A 34 -1.02 -5.55 1.64
N THR A 35 -1.61 -6.24 2.61
CA THR A 35 -2.50 -5.67 3.65
C THR A 35 -1.77 -5.44 4.97
N ASP A 36 -0.74 -6.22 5.25
CA ASP A 36 0.11 -6.04 6.43
C ASP A 36 0.96 -4.78 6.33
N THR A 37 1.52 -4.35 7.46
CA THR A 37 2.38 -3.17 7.53
C THR A 37 3.68 -3.46 8.25
N ARG A 38 4.67 -2.62 8.00
CA ARG A 38 5.90 -2.55 8.81
C ARG A 38 6.31 -1.10 9.04
N THR A 39 6.91 -0.86 10.19
CA THR A 39 7.49 0.43 10.54
C THR A 39 8.91 0.54 10.00
N CYS A 40 9.26 1.65 9.35
CA CYS A 40 10.62 1.92 8.92
C CYS A 40 11.46 2.46 10.08
N SER A 41 12.72 2.05 10.13
CA SER A 41 13.63 2.38 11.23
C SER A 41 14.02 3.85 11.27
N ASN A 42 14.10 4.52 10.11
CA ASN A 42 14.48 5.92 10.02
C ASN A 42 13.38 6.73 9.32
N ALA A 43 12.30 7.02 10.05
CA ALA A 43 11.13 7.69 9.48
C ALA A 43 11.38 9.11 8.94
N THR A 44 12.51 9.75 9.28
CA THR A 44 12.88 11.08 8.76
C THR A 44 13.60 11.06 7.42
N ALA A 45 14.16 9.91 7.02
CA ALA A 45 14.95 9.77 5.79
C ALA A 45 14.46 8.64 4.88
N ASP A 46 13.71 7.69 5.43
CA ASP A 46 13.15 6.57 4.69
C ASP A 46 11.91 7.01 3.90
N ILE A 47 11.60 6.22 2.87
CA ILE A 47 10.39 6.21 2.07
C ILE A 47 9.99 4.75 1.82
N CYS A 48 8.73 4.53 1.44
CA CYS A 48 8.29 3.22 0.98
C CYS A 48 8.64 3.07 -0.50
N HIS A 49 9.53 2.12 -0.79
CA HIS A 49 9.92 1.75 -2.15
C HIS A 49 9.12 0.52 -2.58
N LEU A 50 8.30 0.67 -3.62
CA LEU A 50 7.55 -0.38 -4.29
C LEU A 50 8.36 -0.85 -5.50
N SER A 51 8.75 -2.12 -5.53
CA SER A 51 9.37 -2.76 -6.69
C SER A 51 8.43 -3.81 -7.26
N ILE A 52 8.22 -3.73 -8.57
CA ILE A 52 7.42 -4.66 -9.35
C ILE A 52 8.34 -5.29 -10.39
N THR A 53 8.38 -6.62 -10.43
CA THR A 53 9.09 -7.37 -11.46
C THR A 53 8.09 -8.17 -12.26
N THR A 54 8.04 -7.95 -13.57
CA THR A 54 7.24 -8.78 -14.49
C THR A 54 8.17 -9.74 -15.22
N SER A 55 7.82 -11.01 -15.23
CA SER A 55 8.52 -12.05 -15.98
C SER A 55 7.54 -13.13 -16.44
N ASN A 56 7.50 -13.39 -17.76
CA ASN A 56 6.65 -14.39 -18.38
C ASN A 56 5.16 -14.24 -18.01
N GLY A 57 4.66 -13.00 -17.94
CA GLY A 57 3.27 -12.70 -17.56
C GLY A 57 2.95 -12.90 -16.07
N HIS A 58 3.95 -13.17 -15.24
CA HIS A 58 3.81 -13.16 -13.78
C HIS A 58 4.43 -11.91 -13.18
N HIS A 59 3.81 -11.37 -12.13
CA HIS A 59 4.29 -10.18 -11.43
C HIS A 59 4.73 -10.54 -10.02
N ARG A 60 5.84 -9.94 -9.58
CA ARG A 60 6.32 -10.01 -8.20
C ARG A 60 6.33 -8.61 -7.61
N VAL A 61 5.61 -8.43 -6.50
CA VAL A 61 5.47 -7.17 -5.78
C VAL A 61 6.25 -7.23 -4.47
N LEU A 62 7.05 -6.20 -4.23
CA LEU A 62 7.83 -6.05 -3.00
C LEU A 62 7.82 -4.60 -2.54
N TYR A 63 7.46 -4.39 -1.28
CA TYR A 63 7.69 -3.12 -0.60
C TYR A 63 8.95 -3.21 0.26
N ASN A 64 9.81 -2.19 0.24
CA ASN A 64 10.98 -2.01 1.12
C ASN A 64 11.01 -0.61 1.75
N CYS A 65 11.54 -0.48 2.97
CA CYS A 65 11.92 0.81 3.52
C CYS A 65 13.30 1.15 2.95
N GLN A 66 13.43 2.32 2.34
CA GLN A 66 14.67 2.74 1.69
C GLN A 66 14.85 4.24 1.84
N ILE A 67 16.09 4.73 1.82
CA ILE A 67 16.38 6.17 1.85
C ILE A 67 15.71 6.86 0.66
N ALA A 68 14.96 7.95 0.91
CA ALA A 68 14.18 8.68 -0.09
C ALA A 68 14.99 9.08 -1.32
N ALA A 69 16.21 9.60 -1.11
CA ALA A 69 17.12 9.98 -2.18
C ALA A 69 17.42 8.82 -3.15
N ASN A 70 17.56 7.59 -2.65
CA ASN A 70 17.85 6.43 -3.49
C ASN A 70 16.60 5.94 -4.25
N CYS A 71 15.42 6.12 -3.66
CA CYS A 71 14.18 5.72 -4.30
C CYS A 71 13.91 6.59 -5.55
N HIS A 72 13.96 7.91 -5.39
CA HIS A 72 13.67 8.85 -6.47
C HIS A 72 14.67 8.80 -7.64
N LEU A 73 15.89 8.28 -7.43
CA LEU A 73 16.88 8.09 -8.50
C LEU A 73 16.46 7.05 -9.54
N HIS A 74 15.68 6.05 -9.13
CA HIS A 74 15.27 4.93 -9.98
C HIS A 74 13.76 4.84 -10.16
N GLU A 75 13.04 5.91 -9.79
CA GLU A 75 11.59 5.95 -9.86
C GLU A 75 11.12 5.92 -11.33
N THR A 76 10.18 5.02 -11.58
CA THR A 76 9.58 4.77 -12.87
C THR A 76 8.33 5.63 -12.98
N GLN A 77 8.12 6.27 -14.14
CA GLN A 77 6.91 7.09 -14.35
C GLN A 77 5.70 6.25 -14.77
N HIS A 78 5.94 5.16 -15.49
CA HIS A 78 4.90 4.28 -16.02
C HIS A 78 5.36 2.82 -15.97
N CYS A 79 4.50 1.93 -15.49
CA CYS A 79 4.75 0.50 -15.46
C CYS A 79 3.80 -0.24 -16.38
N ASP A 80 4.35 -0.85 -17.43
CA ASP A 80 3.61 -1.76 -18.29
C ASP A 80 3.76 -3.18 -17.72
N LEU A 81 2.66 -3.75 -17.22
CA LEU A 81 2.64 -5.09 -16.65
C LEU A 81 2.63 -6.20 -17.72
N THR A 82 2.44 -5.86 -19.00
CA THR A 82 2.37 -6.85 -20.09
C THR A 82 3.73 -7.25 -20.65
N VAL A 83 4.77 -6.48 -20.34
CA VAL A 83 6.14 -6.71 -20.78
C VAL A 83 7.04 -7.12 -19.62
N ASP A 84 8.02 -7.97 -19.91
CA ASP A 84 9.03 -8.34 -18.93
C ASP A 84 9.87 -7.10 -18.57
N GLY A 85 10.03 -6.86 -17.26
CA GLY A 85 10.68 -5.64 -16.81
C GLY A 85 10.65 -5.43 -15.31
N HIS A 86 11.21 -4.30 -14.90
CA HIS A 86 11.26 -3.85 -13.51
C HIS A 86 10.73 -2.43 -13.40
N CYS A 87 9.75 -2.22 -12.55
CA CYS A 87 9.21 -0.91 -12.22
C CYS A 87 9.48 -0.62 -10.74
N ASN A 88 9.87 0.62 -10.45
CA ASN A 88 10.15 1.07 -9.11
C ASN A 88 9.35 2.34 -8.84
N PHE A 89 8.71 2.43 -7.68
CA PHE A 89 7.90 3.58 -7.30
C PHE A 89 8.15 3.94 -5.85
N CYS A 90 7.94 5.22 -5.54
CA CYS A 90 8.14 5.75 -4.21
C CYS A 90 6.80 6.28 -3.67
N CYS A 91 6.54 6.01 -2.39
CA CYS A 91 5.36 6.51 -1.69
C CYS A 91 5.72 6.87 -0.24
N ASP A 92 5.17 7.98 0.24
CA ASP A 92 5.52 8.64 1.51
C ASP A 92 4.59 8.28 2.67
N SER A 93 3.50 7.56 2.41
CA SER A 93 2.53 7.15 3.42
C SER A 93 1.86 5.83 3.03
N LEU A 94 1.30 5.14 4.03
CA LEU A 94 0.58 3.89 3.79
C LEU A 94 -0.56 4.06 2.77
N ASP A 95 -1.29 5.18 2.85
CA ASP A 95 -2.41 5.46 1.96
C ASP A 95 -1.93 5.81 0.54
N SER A 96 -0.88 6.63 0.38
CA SER A 96 -0.32 6.92 -0.95
C SER A 96 0.22 5.65 -1.63
N CYS A 97 0.84 4.75 -0.86
CA CYS A 97 1.28 3.44 -1.37
C CYS A 97 0.12 2.56 -1.84
N LYS A 98 -1.00 2.55 -1.13
CA LYS A 98 -2.20 1.77 -1.51
C LYS A 98 -2.82 2.33 -2.79
N VAL A 99 -3.04 3.63 -2.86
CA VAL A 99 -3.59 4.29 -4.05
C VAL A 99 -2.70 4.02 -5.27
N GLN A 100 -1.37 4.13 -5.12
CA GLN A 100 -0.43 3.84 -6.19
C GLN A 100 -0.51 2.38 -6.66
N ARG A 101 -0.52 1.40 -5.74
CA ARG A 101 -0.68 -0.01 -6.07
C ARG A 101 -1.99 -0.30 -6.77
N ASP A 102 -3.09 0.20 -6.22
CA ASP A 102 -4.43 -0.03 -6.74
C ASP A 102 -4.58 0.62 -8.12
N GLY A 103 -3.88 1.73 -8.40
CA GLY A 103 -3.78 2.33 -9.73
C GLY A 103 -2.95 1.52 -10.73
N ILE A 104 -1.92 0.80 -10.29
CA ILE A 104 -1.08 -0.05 -11.15
C ILE A 104 -1.76 -1.39 -11.45
N PHE A 105 -2.40 -1.98 -10.45
CA PHE A 105 -2.98 -3.33 -10.52
C PHE A 105 -4.51 -3.35 -10.61
N GLY A 106 -5.18 -2.20 -10.71
CA GLY A 106 -6.64 -2.10 -10.62
C GLY A 106 -7.39 -3.07 -11.54
N ASP A 107 -6.95 -3.19 -12.79
CA ASP A 107 -7.56 -4.12 -13.76
C ASP A 107 -7.30 -5.61 -13.43
N VAL A 108 -6.15 -5.90 -12.80
CA VAL A 108 -5.74 -7.26 -12.38
C VAL A 108 -6.41 -7.69 -11.07
N MET A 109 -6.69 -6.74 -10.17
CA MET A 109 -7.40 -6.99 -8.92
C MET A 109 -8.91 -7.07 -9.10
N SER A 110 -9.46 -6.36 -10.08
CA SER A 110 -10.90 -6.34 -10.39
C SER A 110 -11.39 -7.60 -11.12
N THR A 111 -10.48 -8.39 -11.71
CA THR A 111 -10.80 -9.61 -12.46
C THR A 111 -10.97 -10.86 -11.58
N THR A 112 -11.49 -10.71 -10.35
CA THR A 112 -12.18 -11.84 -9.70
C THR A 112 -13.57 -11.93 -10.36
N PRO A 113 -13.84 -12.89 -11.28
CA PRO A 113 -15.22 -13.10 -11.68
C PRO A 113 -15.98 -13.50 -10.44
N ASP A 114 -16.97 -12.69 -10.07
CA ASP A 114 -18.09 -13.13 -9.25
C ASP A 114 -18.64 -14.38 -9.93
N VAL A 115 -18.22 -15.56 -9.46
CA VAL A 115 -18.93 -16.80 -9.74
C VAL A 115 -20.22 -16.68 -8.93
N ALA A 116 -21.17 -15.94 -9.49
CA ALA A 116 -22.56 -15.99 -9.12
C ALA A 116 -22.94 -17.48 -9.12
N THR A 117 -23.03 -18.05 -7.93
CA THR A 117 -23.53 -19.40 -7.72
C THR A 117 -25.00 -19.35 -8.09
N SER A 118 -25.29 -19.52 -9.38
CA SER A 118 -26.63 -19.80 -9.89
C SER A 118 -27.05 -21.14 -9.31
N THR A 119 -27.64 -21.10 -8.13
CA THR A 119 -28.35 -22.25 -7.56
C THR A 119 -29.64 -22.38 -8.37
N THR A 120 -29.58 -23.15 -9.45
CA THR A 120 -30.77 -23.65 -10.14
C THR A 120 -31.48 -24.58 -9.16
N ALA A 121 -32.44 -24.04 -8.42
CA ALA A 121 -33.39 -24.84 -7.67
C ALA A 121 -34.28 -25.57 -8.68
N ALA A 122 -33.93 -26.83 -8.93
CA ALA A 122 -34.74 -27.77 -9.68
C ALA A 122 -35.82 -28.37 -8.76
N ALA A 123 -37.06 -28.33 -9.28
CA ALA A 123 -38.16 -29.28 -9.06
C ALA A 123 -38.89 -29.25 -7.70
N PRO A 124 -40.12 -29.81 -7.59
CA PRO A 124 -40.90 -30.56 -8.59
C PRO A 124 -42.15 -29.87 -9.14
#